data_AF-A0A7C5UP45-F1
#
_entry.id   AF-A0A7C5UP45-F1
#
_cell.length_a   1.000
_cell.length_b   1.000
_cell.length_c   1.000
_cell.angle_alpha   90.00
_cell.angle_beta   90.00
_cell.angle_gamma   90.00
#
_symmetry.space_group_name_H-M   'P 1'
#
loop_
_entity.id
_entity.type
_entity.pdbx_description
1 polymer ?
#
loop_
_entity_poly.entity_id
_entity_poly.type
_entity_poly.pdbx_seq_one_letter_code
_entity_poly.pdbx_strand_id
1 'polypeptide(L)'
;MEEPTASEQERTIGRPAWRRVFIATLVAAGSFLLFYMGAILLPLLIWPGCVVFLPVGVWLGRGSRRPWMEGALYGLFATALVLLLLLLSDFPWAGLSALFLVLPQGVLGTWLGARLFPTWPRPPEKEEGDVPPP
;
A
#
# COMPACT_ATOMS: atom_id res chain seq x y z
N MET A 1 -15.25 31.54 13.63
CA MET A 1 -14.46 30.29 13.61
C MET A 1 -15.45 29.18 13.30
N GLU A 2 -15.58 28.82 12.04
CA GLU A 2 -16.44 27.72 11.61
C GLU A 2 -15.63 26.43 11.71
N GLU A 3 -16.07 25.49 12.54
CA GLU A 3 -15.50 24.14 12.56
C GLU A 3 -15.79 23.47 11.21
N PRO A 4 -14.78 22.99 10.48
CA PRO A 4 -15.02 22.27 9.24
C PRO A 4 -15.79 20.99 9.56
N THR A 5 -16.97 20.85 8.94
CA THR A 5 -17.86 19.71 9.14
C THR A 5 -17.19 18.42 8.68
N ALA A 6 -17.42 17.32 9.41
CA ALA A 6 -16.82 16.00 9.16
C ALA A 6 -16.94 15.52 7.70
N SER A 7 -17.95 15.98 6.97
CA SER A 7 -18.18 15.70 5.55
C SER A 7 -17.18 16.34 4.58
N GLU A 8 -16.54 17.47 4.93
CA GLU A 8 -15.51 18.10 4.09
C GLU A 8 -14.12 17.49 4.31
N GLN A 9 -13.85 17.01 5.53
CA GLN A 9 -12.68 16.18 5.82
C GLN A 9 -12.73 14.86 5.05
N GLU A 10 -13.90 14.24 4.91
CA GLU A 10 -14.07 12.99 4.16
C GLU A 10 -13.82 13.16 2.65
N ARG A 11 -14.22 14.29 2.06
CA ARG A 11 -14.06 14.56 0.62
C ARG A 11 -12.63 14.88 0.21
N THR A 12 -11.83 15.46 1.09
CA THR A 12 -10.43 15.86 0.79
C THR A 12 -9.42 14.73 1.02
N ILE A 13 -9.78 13.71 1.81
CA ILE A 13 -8.91 12.56 2.09
C ILE A 13 -8.99 11.47 0.97
N GLY A 14 -10.06 11.42 0.18
CA GLY A 14 -10.50 10.14 -0.40
C GLY A 14 -10.00 9.70 -1.78
N ARG A 15 -9.66 10.59 -2.73
CA ARG A 15 -9.49 10.16 -4.15
C ARG A 15 -8.06 9.76 -4.57
N PRO A 16 -7.01 10.55 -4.30
CA PRO A 16 -5.67 10.20 -4.78
C PRO A 16 -5.02 9.06 -3.98
N ALA A 17 -5.30 8.95 -2.68
CA ALA A 17 -4.74 7.91 -1.82
C ALA A 17 -5.32 6.51 -2.15
N TRP A 18 -6.65 6.41 -2.27
CA TRP A 18 -7.31 5.15 -2.65
C TRP A 18 -6.88 4.64 -4.02
N ARG A 19 -6.72 5.53 -5.00
CA ARG A 19 -6.25 5.15 -6.33
C ARG A 19 -4.83 4.56 -6.29
N ARG A 20 -3.94 5.10 -5.45
CA ARG A 20 -2.58 4.55 -5.26
C ARG A 20 -2.60 3.19 -4.58
N VAL A 21 -3.40 3.02 -3.53
CA VAL A 21 -3.58 1.72 -2.87
C VAL A 21 -4.11 0.69 -3.86
N PHE A 22 -5.13 1.03 -4.64
CA PHE A 22 -5.71 0.13 -5.64
C PHE A 22 -4.70 -0.28 -6.73
N ILE A 23 -3.94 0.69 -7.27
CA ILE A 23 -2.89 0.41 -8.26
C ILE A 23 -1.79 -0.47 -7.65
N ALA A 24 -1.33 -0.16 -6.43
CA ALA A 24 -0.33 -0.95 -5.73
C ALA A 24 -0.81 -2.39 -5.51
N THR A 25 -2.07 -2.57 -5.10
CA THR A 25 -2.69 -3.89 -4.98
C THR A 25 -2.70 -4.60 -6.33
N LEU A 26 -3.13 -3.96 -7.42
CA LEU A 26 -3.15 -4.57 -8.76
C LEU A 26 -1.75 -4.96 -9.27
N VAL A 27 -0.74 -4.13 -9.00
CA VAL A 27 0.65 -4.43 -9.40
C VAL A 27 1.20 -5.61 -8.61
N ALA A 28 0.98 -5.62 -7.30
CA ALA A 28 1.39 -6.74 -6.44
C ALA A 28 0.66 -8.03 -6.82
N ALA A 29 -0.64 -7.93 -7.07
CA ALA A 29 -1.49 -9.00 -7.56
C ALA A 29 -1.02 -9.60 -8.88
N GLY A 30 -0.80 -8.75 -9.88
CA GLY A 30 -0.35 -9.17 -11.20
C GLY A 30 1.03 -9.81 -11.13
N SER A 31 1.95 -9.23 -10.35
CA SER A 31 3.28 -9.79 -10.12
C SER A 31 3.21 -11.15 -9.43
N PHE A 32 2.40 -11.25 -8.36
CA PHE A 32 2.15 -12.50 -7.66
C PHE A 32 1.53 -13.55 -8.58
N LEU A 33 0.55 -13.18 -9.40
CA LEU A 33 -0.10 -14.07 -10.35
C LEU A 33 0.85 -14.57 -11.44
N LEU A 34 1.74 -13.71 -11.96
CA LEU A 34 2.77 -14.10 -12.92
C LEU A 34 3.76 -15.10 -12.29
N PHE A 35 4.20 -14.82 -11.05
CA PHE A 35 5.02 -15.77 -10.29
C PHE A 35 4.26 -17.07 -10.02
N TYR A 36 2.98 -16.99 -9.68
CA TYR A 36 2.12 -18.12 -9.37
C TYR A 36 1.87 -19.02 -10.58
N MET A 37 1.59 -18.45 -11.75
CA MET A 37 1.47 -19.16 -13.02
C MET A 37 2.77 -19.89 -13.39
N GLY A 38 3.93 -19.28 -13.14
CA GLY A 38 5.23 -19.95 -13.28
C GLY A 38 5.48 -21.00 -12.18
N ALA A 39 4.88 -20.84 -11.01
CA ALA A 39 5.01 -21.69 -9.84
C ALA A 39 4.12 -22.94 -9.85
N ILE A 40 3.18 -23.08 -10.79
CA ILE A 40 2.36 -24.31 -10.95
C ILE A 40 3.25 -25.57 -11.05
N LEU A 41 4.50 -25.43 -11.49
CA LEU A 41 5.49 -26.50 -11.52
C LEU A 41 6.20 -26.78 -10.17
N LEU A 42 6.29 -25.81 -9.26
CA LEU A 42 6.94 -25.95 -7.94
C LEU A 42 6.19 -25.14 -6.86
N PRO A 43 5.44 -25.78 -5.94
CA PRO A 43 4.75 -25.09 -4.84
C PRO A 43 5.68 -24.32 -3.89
N LEU A 44 6.98 -24.62 -3.90
CA LEU A 44 8.03 -23.86 -3.20
C LEU A 44 8.14 -22.39 -3.67
N LEU A 45 7.65 -22.07 -4.87
CA LEU A 45 7.73 -20.73 -5.46
C LEU A 45 6.65 -19.75 -4.94
N ILE A 46 5.70 -20.20 -4.12
CA ILE A 46 4.72 -19.32 -3.46
C ILE A 46 5.44 -18.32 -2.54
N TRP A 47 6.49 -18.76 -1.85
CA TRP A 47 7.29 -17.94 -0.94
C TRP A 47 8.03 -16.76 -1.62
N PRO A 48 8.78 -16.96 -2.72
CA PRO A 48 9.35 -15.84 -3.48
C PRO A 48 8.26 -14.97 -4.12
N GLY A 49 7.10 -15.54 -4.48
CA GLY A 49 5.93 -14.76 -4.89
C GLY A 49 5.50 -13.75 -3.83
N CYS A 50 5.57 -14.10 -2.53
CA CYS A 50 5.27 -13.16 -1.45
C CYS A 50 6.31 -12.03 -1.30
N VAL A 51 7.54 -12.21 -1.78
CA VAL A 51 8.58 -11.16 -1.69
C VAL A 51 8.18 -9.90 -2.48
N VAL A 52 7.32 -10.00 -3.50
CA VAL A 52 6.88 -8.86 -4.32
C VAL A 52 6.01 -7.85 -3.56
N PHE A 53 5.36 -8.24 -2.47
CA PHE A 53 4.50 -7.34 -1.69
C PHE A 53 5.31 -6.28 -0.93
N LEU A 54 6.54 -6.60 -0.54
CA LEU A 54 7.42 -5.71 0.20
C LEU A 54 7.92 -4.51 -0.64
N PRO A 55 8.52 -4.66 -1.84
CA PRO A 55 8.93 -3.54 -2.68
C PRO A 55 7.75 -2.71 -3.18
N VAL A 56 6.59 -3.32 -3.44
CA VAL A 56 5.37 -2.58 -3.79
C VAL A 56 4.86 -1.76 -2.60
N GLY A 57 4.90 -2.32 -1.39
CA GLY A 57 4.65 -1.57 -0.16
C GLY A 57 5.62 -0.40 0.01
N VAL A 58 6.93 -0.62 -0.20
CA VAL A 58 7.94 0.47 -0.16
C VAL A 58 7.58 1.57 -1.14
N TRP A 59 7.25 1.22 -2.38
CA TRP A 59 6.85 2.19 -3.40
C TRP A 59 5.61 3.00 -2.99
N LEU A 60 4.59 2.34 -2.44
CA LEU A 60 3.39 2.99 -1.91
C LEU A 60 3.74 3.97 -0.76
N GLY A 61 4.63 3.55 0.14
CA GLY A 61 5.07 4.32 1.30
C GLY A 61 5.80 5.63 0.97
N ARG A 62 6.53 5.69 -0.16
CA ARG A 62 7.33 6.87 -0.55
C ARG A 62 6.55 8.18 -0.64
N GLY A 63 5.27 8.10 -0.97
CA GLY A 63 4.39 9.26 -1.16
C GLY A 63 3.26 9.34 -0.15
N SER A 64 3.31 8.53 0.91
CA SER A 64 2.22 8.37 1.86
C SER A 64 2.31 9.37 3.00
N ARG A 65 1.20 10.05 3.30
CA ARG A 65 1.08 10.87 4.53
C ARG A 65 0.59 10.04 5.72
N ARG A 66 0.03 8.85 5.48
CA ARG A 66 -0.53 7.96 6.51
C ARG A 66 -0.08 6.52 6.24
N PRO A 67 1.21 6.21 6.39
CA PRO A 67 1.78 4.93 5.98
C PRO A 67 1.15 3.73 6.69
N TRP A 68 0.71 3.89 7.94
CA TRP A 68 0.02 2.85 8.70
C TRP A 68 -1.36 2.51 8.12
N MET A 69 -2.15 3.52 7.77
CA MET A 69 -3.50 3.33 7.24
C MET A 69 -3.45 2.80 5.80
N GLU A 70 -2.62 3.40 4.95
CA GLU A 70 -2.44 2.96 3.56
C GLU A 70 -1.79 1.56 3.49
N GLY A 71 -0.83 1.27 4.37
CA GLY A 71 -0.20 -0.05 4.47
C GLY A 71 -1.15 -1.13 5.00
N ALA A 72 -2.02 -0.80 5.98
CA ALA A 72 -3.04 -1.72 6.45
C ALA A 72 -4.08 -2.03 5.37
N LEU A 73 -4.57 -1.01 4.65
CA LEU A 73 -5.49 -1.20 3.54
C LEU A 73 -4.85 -2.02 2.41
N TYR A 74 -3.64 -1.65 1.98
CA TYR A 74 -2.88 -2.39 0.98
C TYR A 74 -2.67 -3.85 1.39
N GLY A 75 -2.18 -4.08 2.61
CA GLY A 75 -1.96 -5.43 3.14
C GLY A 75 -3.25 -6.25 3.20
N LEU A 76 -4.36 -5.65 3.60
CA LEU A 76 -5.66 -6.33 3.69
C LEU A 76 -6.22 -6.69 2.31
N PHE A 77 -6.16 -5.76 1.34
CA PHE A 77 -6.55 -6.03 -0.04
C PHE A 77 -5.66 -7.07 -0.71
N ALA A 78 -4.34 -6.95 -0.57
CA ALA A 78 -3.37 -7.89 -1.10
C ALA A 78 -3.59 -9.30 -0.53
N THR A 79 -3.82 -9.40 0.78
CA THR A 79 -4.07 -10.69 1.45
C THR A 79 -5.40 -11.29 1.00
N ALA A 80 -6.47 -10.51 0.96
CA ALA A 80 -7.78 -10.99 0.49
C ALA A 80 -7.70 -11.54 -0.94
N LEU A 81 -6.93 -10.86 -1.81
CA LEU A 81 -6.73 -11.31 -3.18
C LEU A 81 -5.88 -12.58 -3.27
N VAL A 82 -4.78 -12.68 -2.52
CA VAL A 82 -3.95 -13.89 -2.47
C VAL A 82 -4.75 -15.07 -1.94
N LEU A 83 -5.56 -14.87 -0.89
CA LEU A 83 -6.47 -15.90 -0.38
C LEU A 83 -7.47 -16.33 -1.44
N LEU A 84 -8.07 -15.39 -2.18
CA LEU A 84 -9.01 -15.70 -3.26
C LEU A 84 -8.33 -16.54 -4.36
N LEU A 85 -7.11 -16.19 -4.76
CA LEU A 85 -6.34 -16.92 -5.76
C LEU A 85 -5.94 -18.33 -5.29
N LEU A 86 -5.53 -18.48 -4.04
CA LEU A 86 -5.15 -19.77 -3.47
C LEU A 86 -6.36 -20.68 -3.22
N LEU A 87 -7.52 -20.09 -2.86
CA LEU A 87 -8.78 -20.82 -2.73
C LEU A 87 -9.24 -21.40 -4.07
N LEU A 88 -9.04 -20.66 -5.18
CA LEU A 88 -9.31 -21.13 -6.54
C LEU A 88 -8.32 -22.20 -7.03
N SER A 89 -7.23 -22.43 -6.29
CA SER A 89 -6.13 -23.28 -6.72
C SER A 89 -5.96 -24.57 -5.89
N ASP A 90 -6.93 -24.93 -5.05
CA ASP A 90 -6.90 -26.13 -4.20
C ASP A 90 -5.75 -26.21 -3.17
N PHE A 91 -5.10 -25.08 -2.84
CA PHE A 91 -4.04 -24.99 -1.83
C PHE A 91 -4.45 -24.17 -0.59
N PRO A 92 -5.46 -24.62 0.20
CA PRO A 92 -6.00 -23.84 1.33
C PRO A 92 -4.97 -23.63 2.45
N TRP A 93 -4.08 -24.59 2.66
CA TRP A 93 -3.04 -24.54 3.71
C TRP A 93 -1.96 -23.47 3.43
N ALA A 94 -1.65 -23.22 2.16
CA ALA A 94 -0.74 -22.13 1.77
C ALA A 94 -1.37 -20.74 1.99
N GLY A 95 -2.70 -20.65 1.99
CA GLY A 95 -3.45 -19.43 2.29
C GLY A 95 -3.26 -18.94 3.72
N LEU A 96 -3.19 -19.88 4.69
CA LEU A 96 -2.88 -19.54 6.09
C LEU A 96 -1.48 -18.96 6.22
N SER A 97 -0.48 -19.50 5.52
CA SER A 97 0.88 -18.97 5.54
C SER A 97 0.94 -17.59 4.88
N ALA A 98 0.21 -17.40 3.78
CA ALA A 98 0.14 -16.12 3.08
C ALA A 98 -0.48 -15.01 3.94
N LEU A 99 -1.47 -15.31 4.79
CA LEU A 99 -2.05 -14.37 5.75
C LEU A 99 -0.99 -13.75 6.69
N PHE A 100 -0.08 -14.58 7.20
CA PHE A 100 0.99 -14.15 8.11
C PHE A 100 2.19 -13.52 7.39
N LEU A 101 2.28 -13.62 6.06
CA LEU A 101 3.37 -13.03 5.28
C LEU A 101 2.94 -11.72 4.62
N VAL A 102 1.86 -11.75 3.85
CA VAL A 102 1.44 -10.64 2.98
C VAL A 102 1.03 -9.41 3.78
N LEU A 103 0.24 -9.61 4.84
CA LEU A 103 -0.25 -8.49 5.64
C LEU A 103 0.87 -7.77 6.39
N PRO A 104 1.77 -8.45 7.13
CA PRO A 104 2.92 -7.80 7.72
C PRO A 104 3.86 -7.20 6.68
N GLN A 105 4.11 -7.87 5.55
CA GLN A 105 4.97 -7.35 4.48
C GLN A 105 4.42 -6.06 3.85
N GLY A 106 3.11 -5.96 3.67
CA GLY A 106 2.48 -4.76 3.16
C GLY A 106 2.61 -3.58 4.11
N VAL A 107 2.36 -3.79 5.40
CA VAL A 107 2.49 -2.76 6.44
C VAL A 107 3.96 -2.35 6.62
N LEU A 108 4.87 -3.31 6.77
CA LEU A 108 6.30 -3.07 6.91
C LEU A 108 6.88 -2.38 5.68
N GLY A 109 6.51 -2.83 4.48
CA GLY A 109 6.96 -2.21 3.22
C GLY A 109 6.54 -0.75 3.16
N THR A 110 5.26 -0.47 3.42
CA THR A 110 4.72 0.90 3.38
C THR A 110 5.36 1.80 4.43
N TRP A 111 5.59 1.28 5.63
CA TRP A 111 6.31 1.97 6.69
C TRP A 111 7.79 2.24 6.31
N LEU A 112 8.49 1.24 5.76
CA LEU A 112 9.87 1.39 5.27
C LEU A 112 9.94 2.44 4.16
N GLY A 113 8.99 2.43 3.22
CA GLY A 113 8.92 3.39 2.12
C GLY A 113 8.80 4.83 2.60
N ALA A 114 7.93 5.06 3.58
CA ALA A 114 7.76 6.38 4.18
C ALA A 114 9.00 6.83 4.98
N ARG A 115 9.74 5.88 5.59
CA ARG A 115 10.93 6.18 6.39
C ARG A 115 12.19 6.38 5.55
N LEU A 116 12.35 5.61 4.47
CA LEU A 116 13.51 5.71 3.57
C LEU A 116 13.41 6.88 2.60
N PHE A 117 12.20 7.30 2.24
CA PHE A 117 11.96 8.39 1.31
C PHE A 117 10.96 9.36 1.93
N PRO A 118 11.33 10.08 3.00
CA PRO A 118 10.48 11.13 3.53
C PRO A 118 10.26 12.14 2.40
N THR A 119 9.01 12.32 1.99
CA THR A 119 8.64 13.41 1.09
C THR A 119 9.20 14.69 1.69
N TRP A 120 10.14 15.29 0.95
CA TRP A 120 10.83 16.52 1.30
C TRP A 120 9.85 17.51 1.94
N PRO A 121 10.19 18.15 3.07
CA PRO A 121 9.32 19.15 3.67
C PRO A 121 8.98 20.16 2.57
N ARG A 122 7.68 20.31 2.35
CA ARG A 122 7.12 21.31 1.44
C ARG A 122 7.87 22.61 1.75
N PRO A 123 8.53 23.26 0.77
CA PRO A 123 9.21 24.51 1.05
C PRO A 123 8.19 25.42 1.74
N PRO A 124 8.57 26.10 2.84
CA PRO A 124 7.66 26.99 3.52
C PRO A 124 7.06 27.91 2.46
N GLU A 125 5.74 27.87 2.34
CA GLU A 125 4.98 28.89 1.65
C GLU A 125 5.55 30.19 2.21
N LYS A 126 6.22 30.98 1.36
CA LYS A 126 6.76 32.26 1.78
C LYS A 126 5.59 32.97 2.44
N GLU A 127 5.71 33.27 3.73
CA GLU A 127 4.98 34.37 4.33
C GLU A 127 5.24 35.53 3.38
N GLU A 128 4.26 35.80 2.53
CA GLU A 128 4.18 36.98 1.71
C GLU A 128 3.98 38.08 2.72
N GLY A 129 5.11 38.52 3.27
CA GLY A 129 5.16 39.46 4.36
C GLY A 129 4.31 40.64 3.97
N ASP A 130 3.39 40.98 4.86
CA ASP A 130 2.76 42.27 4.99
C ASP A 130 3.81 43.36 4.78
N VAL A 131 3.99 43.80 3.53
CA VAL A 131 4.66 45.05 3.22
C VAL A 131 3.56 46.11 3.35
N PRO A 132 3.52 46.92 4.43
CA PRO A 132 2.56 48.01 4.48
C PRO A 132 2.86 48.98 3.33
N PRO A 133 1.85 49.46 2.61
CA PRO A 133 2.04 50.45 1.55
C PRO A 133 2.54 51.79 2.13
N PRO A 134 3.32 52.57 1.35
CA PRO A 134 3.91 53.85 1.76
C PRO A 134 2.88 54.95 2.02
#